data_AF-A0A1Z4QEZ5-F1
#
_entry.id   AF-A0A1Z4QEZ5-F1
#
_cell.length_a   1.000
_cell.length_b   1.000
_cell.length_c   1.000
_cell.angle_alpha   90.00
_cell.angle_beta   90.00
_cell.angle_gamma   90.00
#
_symmetry.space_group_name_H-M   'P 1'
#
loop_
_entity.id
_entity.type
_entity.pdbx_description
1 polymer ?
#
loop_
_entity_poly.entity_id
_entity_poly.type
_entity_poly.pdbx_seq_one_letter_code
_entity_poly.pdbx_strand_id
1 'polypeptide(L)'
;MTNKMAPRILLCLFYNKLRAASCIFYKMRLEICNLQVTICRYFGRSIPQPIEIMVTLGIASEQRVVLRNISWQTFESMLADMGEDRASRLTYDQGTLEIMAPQMPHEHWNRLIERLIFVLGEELNLEIFPAGSTTLIRKDVRCGAEPDSSYYIQNEALVKNKSAIDLYNNQLPDLVVEIDLTSSSLDKFQVYASLGVPELWRYDDGVLNIYQLQQKEYIQCNYSPTFAQLPLIGIPRFLDESQKIGVMGMTRIFRTWVRRLLGSDK
;
A
#
# COMPACT_ATOMS: atom_id res chain seq x y z
N MET A 1 17.99 -36.46 20.47
CA MET A 1 17.65 -35.34 21.38
C MET A 1 18.22 -34.06 20.78
N THR A 2 17.40 -33.27 20.10
CA THR A 2 17.68 -31.87 19.75
C THR A 2 16.35 -31.12 19.79
N ASN A 3 16.27 -30.17 20.71
CA ASN A 3 15.10 -29.34 21.01
C ASN A 3 14.55 -28.63 19.76
N LYS A 4 13.31 -28.95 19.37
CA LYS A 4 12.47 -28.07 18.53
C LYS A 4 11.54 -27.28 19.46
N MET A 5 12.03 -26.15 19.95
CA MET A 5 11.26 -25.20 20.75
C MET A 5 11.18 -23.87 19.97
N ALA A 6 10.28 -23.76 19.00
CA ALA A 6 9.87 -22.49 18.38
C ALA A 6 8.67 -22.69 17.44
N PRO A 7 7.43 -22.69 17.96
CA PRO A 7 6.43 -21.82 17.32
C PRO A 7 5.55 -21.04 18.31
N ARG A 8 5.69 -21.27 19.63
CA ARG A 8 4.84 -20.64 20.65
C ARG A 8 5.14 -19.16 20.92
N ILE A 9 6.32 -18.67 20.55
CA ILE A 9 6.77 -17.31 20.88
C ILE A 9 6.32 -16.28 19.84
N LEU A 10 6.10 -16.67 18.57
CA LEU A 10 5.81 -15.73 17.50
C LEU A 10 4.34 -15.27 17.48
N LEU A 11 3.40 -16.13 17.89
CA LEU A 11 1.96 -15.80 17.94
C LEU A 11 1.61 -14.86 19.11
N CYS A 12 2.41 -14.89 20.18
CA CYS A 12 2.29 -13.96 21.31
C CYS A 12 2.69 -12.52 20.96
N LEU A 13 3.50 -12.30 19.91
CA LEU A 13 3.92 -10.96 19.50
C LEU A 13 2.82 -10.22 18.73
N PHE A 14 2.02 -10.93 17.92
CA PHE A 14 0.81 -10.37 17.31
C PHE A 14 -0.23 -9.98 18.37
N TYR A 15 -0.37 -10.79 19.43
CA TYR A 15 -1.30 -10.53 20.53
C TYR A 15 -0.85 -9.37 21.45
N ASN A 16 0.47 -9.18 21.64
CA ASN A 16 1.00 -8.12 22.50
C ASN A 16 1.10 -6.75 21.81
N LYS A 17 1.17 -6.66 20.48
CA LYS A 17 1.08 -5.36 19.77
C LYS A 17 -0.35 -4.79 19.72
N LEU A 18 -1.38 -5.64 19.82
CA LEU A 18 -2.78 -5.22 19.94
C LEU A 18 -3.20 -4.80 21.36
N ARG A 19 -2.29 -4.86 22.34
CA ARG A 19 -2.59 -4.65 23.78
C ARG A 19 -2.57 -3.19 24.23
N ALA A 20 -2.25 -2.25 23.36
CA ALA A 20 -2.07 -0.84 23.71
C ALA A 20 -3.28 0.06 23.40
N ALA A 21 -4.48 -0.51 23.24
CA ALA A 21 -5.72 0.25 23.19
C ALA A 21 -6.73 -0.30 24.21
N SER A 22 -7.23 0.58 25.05
CA SER A 22 -7.95 0.31 26.28
C SER A 22 -9.29 -0.44 26.07
N CYS A 23 -9.46 -1.54 26.80
CA CYS A 23 -10.72 -2.20 27.20
C CYS A 23 -11.79 -2.52 26.13
N ILE A 24 -11.76 -3.77 25.62
CA ILE A 24 -12.88 -4.75 25.63
C ILE A 24 -12.22 -6.14 25.59
N PHE A 25 -12.55 -7.03 26.54
CA PHE A 25 -11.94 -8.35 26.66
C PHE A 25 -12.40 -9.29 25.53
N TYR A 26 -11.54 -9.55 24.55
CA TYR A 26 -11.67 -10.71 23.66
C TYR A 26 -10.74 -11.82 24.14
N LYS A 27 -11.30 -12.94 24.60
CA LYS A 27 -10.54 -14.13 24.98
C LYS A 27 -10.36 -15.03 23.76
N MET A 28 -9.30 -14.78 22.99
CA MET A 28 -8.92 -15.61 21.84
C MET A 28 -8.18 -16.85 22.35
N ARG A 29 -8.74 -18.05 22.15
CA ARG A 29 -8.06 -19.32 22.39
C ARG A 29 -7.66 -19.89 21.02
N LEU A 30 -6.38 -19.79 20.69
CA LEU A 30 -5.79 -20.24 19.43
C LEU A 30 -5.14 -21.62 19.62
N GLU A 31 -5.71 -22.66 19.00
CA GLU A 31 -5.04 -23.95 18.78
C GLU A 31 -4.85 -24.13 17.27
N ILE A 32 -3.64 -24.46 16.82
CA ILE A 32 -3.25 -24.45 15.41
C ILE A 32 -3.85 -25.67 14.69
N CYS A 33 -4.93 -25.46 13.93
CA CYS A 33 -5.39 -26.25 12.77
C CYS A 33 -6.64 -25.55 12.18
N ASN A 34 -6.57 -25.00 10.95
CA ASN A 34 -7.71 -24.46 10.18
C ASN A 34 -8.87 -23.85 11.01
N LEU A 35 -8.63 -22.74 11.71
CA LEU A 35 -9.69 -22.11 12.51
C LEU A 35 -10.60 -21.21 11.65
N GLN A 36 -11.88 -21.60 11.53
CA GLN A 36 -12.97 -20.62 11.49
C GLN A 36 -12.96 -19.85 12.82
N VAL A 37 -12.76 -18.53 12.79
CA VAL A 37 -12.83 -17.70 14.00
C VAL A 37 -14.20 -17.02 14.06
N THR A 38 -15.11 -17.62 14.83
CA THR A 38 -16.40 -16.99 15.12
C THR A 38 -16.20 -15.87 16.14
N ILE A 39 -16.21 -14.60 15.70
CA ILE A 39 -16.27 -13.45 16.59
C ILE A 39 -17.72 -13.28 17.08
N CYS A 40 -18.05 -13.86 18.23
CA CYS A 40 -19.36 -13.67 18.86
C CYS A 40 -19.43 -12.29 19.54
N ARG A 41 -20.27 -11.38 19.01
CA ARG A 41 -20.83 -10.28 19.82
C ARG A 41 -21.89 -10.85 20.75
N TYR A 42 -21.66 -10.81 22.06
CA TYR A 42 -22.72 -11.03 23.07
C TYR A 42 -23.55 -9.75 23.22
N PHE A 43 -24.42 -9.48 22.25
CA PHE A 43 -25.61 -8.64 22.47
C PHE A 43 -26.74 -9.26 21.66
N GLY A 44 -27.78 -9.72 22.36
CA GLY A 44 -28.87 -10.49 21.77
C GLY A 44 -29.55 -9.76 20.61
N ARG A 45 -29.23 -10.17 19.38
CA ARG A 45 -30.09 -10.29 18.19
C ARG A 45 -29.23 -10.64 16.97
N SER A 46 -29.70 -11.63 16.20
CA SER A 46 -29.13 -12.23 14.97
C SER A 46 -27.73 -12.84 15.11
N ILE A 47 -27.59 -14.08 14.62
CA ILE A 47 -26.30 -14.76 14.45
C ILE A 47 -25.50 -13.95 13.43
N PRO A 48 -24.36 -13.32 13.80
CA PRO A 48 -23.50 -12.67 12.81
C PRO A 48 -22.95 -13.77 11.88
N GLN A 49 -22.88 -13.46 10.58
CA GLN A 49 -22.18 -14.32 9.61
C GLN A 49 -20.77 -14.62 10.14
N PRO A 50 -20.26 -15.85 9.99
CA PRO A 50 -18.92 -16.19 10.47
C PRO A 50 -17.88 -15.32 9.75
N ILE A 51 -16.97 -14.72 10.52
CA ILE A 51 -15.80 -14.04 9.98
C ILE A 51 -14.80 -15.13 9.61
N GLU A 52 -14.46 -15.20 8.33
CA GLU A 52 -13.44 -16.13 7.84
C GLU A 52 -12.08 -15.41 7.91
N ILE A 53 -11.11 -16.07 8.54
CA ILE A 53 -9.75 -15.58 8.69
C ILE A 53 -8.82 -16.48 7.89
N MET A 54 -8.12 -15.90 6.93
CA MET A 54 -7.06 -16.56 6.19
C MET A 54 -5.74 -15.87 6.52
N VAL A 55 -4.76 -16.62 7.00
CA VAL A 55 -3.42 -16.11 7.31
C VAL A 55 -2.44 -16.72 6.31
N THR A 56 -1.79 -15.86 5.53
CA THR A 56 -0.74 -16.27 4.60
C THR A 56 0.60 -15.79 5.14
N LEU A 57 1.45 -16.74 5.53
CA LEU A 57 2.81 -16.47 5.96
C LEU A 57 3.73 -16.58 4.73
N GLY A 58 4.08 -15.44 4.13
CA GLY A 58 5.14 -15.37 3.14
C GLY A 58 6.50 -15.66 3.78
N ILE A 59 7.30 -16.53 3.19
CA ILE A 59 8.52 -17.06 3.82
C ILE A 59 9.68 -16.04 3.81
N ALA A 60 9.58 -14.88 3.14
CA ALA A 60 10.72 -13.95 3.08
C ALA A 60 10.43 -12.44 2.92
N SER A 61 9.29 -12.00 2.40
CA SER A 61 9.11 -10.58 2.00
C SER A 61 7.99 -9.84 2.73
N GLU A 62 6.86 -10.49 3.05
CA GLU A 62 5.66 -9.80 3.58
C GLU A 62 4.83 -10.75 4.44
N GLN A 63 4.12 -10.20 5.44
CA GLN A 63 3.12 -10.93 6.23
C GLN A 63 1.74 -10.36 5.97
N ARG A 64 0.76 -11.22 5.64
CA ARG A 64 -0.61 -10.80 5.33
C ARG A 64 -1.66 -11.59 6.10
N VAL A 65 -2.70 -10.87 6.52
CA VAL A 65 -3.91 -11.42 7.14
C VAL A 65 -5.12 -10.91 6.37
N VAL A 66 -6.01 -11.82 5.99
CA VAL A 66 -7.25 -11.51 5.27
C VAL A 66 -8.44 -11.88 6.13
N LEU A 67 -9.34 -10.90 6.31
CA LEU A 67 -10.59 -11.04 7.02
C LEU A 67 -11.74 -10.84 6.03
N ARG A 68 -12.62 -11.84 5.90
CA ARG A 68 -13.81 -11.76 5.03
C ARG A 68 -15.07 -11.51 5.87
N ASN A 69 -16.12 -11.05 5.21
CA ASN A 69 -17.43 -10.71 5.81
C ASN A 69 -17.35 -9.55 6.83
N ILE A 70 -16.45 -8.60 6.59
CA ILE A 70 -16.28 -7.40 7.42
C ILE A 70 -17.18 -6.27 6.90
N SER A 71 -18.21 -5.91 7.67
CA SER A 71 -19.06 -4.77 7.32
C SER A 71 -18.27 -3.47 7.28
N TRP A 72 -18.74 -2.48 6.50
CA TRP A 72 -18.13 -1.16 6.45
C TRP A 72 -18.00 -0.52 7.84
N GLN A 73 -19.04 -0.62 8.66
CA GLN A 73 -19.05 -0.08 10.02
C GLN A 73 -18.02 -0.78 10.92
N THR A 74 -17.81 -2.09 10.72
CA THR A 74 -16.77 -2.84 11.42
C THR A 74 -15.39 -2.38 10.99
N PHE A 75 -15.16 -2.18 9.70
CA PHE A 75 -13.90 -1.63 9.18
C PHE A 75 -13.61 -0.23 9.74
N GLU A 76 -14.58 0.69 9.69
CA GLU A 76 -14.45 2.04 10.27
C GLU A 76 -14.07 1.98 11.77
N SER A 77 -14.70 1.07 12.52
CA SER A 77 -14.41 0.90 13.95
C SER A 77 -12.99 0.35 14.18
N MET A 78 -12.60 -0.68 13.43
CA MET A 78 -11.25 -1.26 13.50
C MET A 78 -10.18 -0.23 13.18
N LEU A 79 -10.39 0.57 12.14
CA LEU A 79 -9.47 1.63 11.75
C LEU A 79 -9.30 2.68 12.85
N ALA A 80 -10.41 3.11 13.46
CA ALA A 80 -10.39 4.07 14.57
C ALA A 80 -9.68 3.52 15.81
N ASP A 81 -9.93 2.25 16.14
CA ASP A 81 -9.31 1.57 17.30
C ASP A 81 -7.80 1.34 17.10
N MET A 82 -7.37 1.07 15.86
CA MET A 82 -5.96 0.85 15.52
C MET A 82 -5.13 2.14 15.50
N GLY A 83 -5.77 3.30 15.29
CA GLY A 83 -5.10 4.60 15.21
C GLY A 83 -4.14 4.72 14.02
N GLU A 84 -3.52 5.89 13.87
CA GLU A 84 -2.69 6.23 12.70
C GLU A 84 -1.22 5.73 12.82
N ASP A 85 -0.73 5.49 14.04
CA ASP A 85 0.65 5.03 14.29
C ASP A 85 0.75 3.49 14.20
N ARG A 86 0.63 2.99 12.96
CA ARG A 86 0.70 1.56 12.66
C ARG A 86 1.80 1.23 11.66
N ALA A 87 2.50 0.13 11.95
CA ALA A 87 3.46 -0.47 11.04
C ALA A 87 2.80 -1.38 9.98
N SER A 88 1.48 -1.56 10.03
CA SER A 88 0.71 -2.37 9.09
C SER A 88 -0.11 -1.50 8.15
N ARG A 89 -0.20 -1.90 6.88
CA ARG A 89 -1.05 -1.33 5.84
C ARG A 89 -2.39 -2.05 5.79
N LEU A 90 -3.47 -1.30 5.56
CA LEU A 90 -4.83 -1.83 5.42
C LEU A 90 -5.36 -1.61 4.01
N THR A 91 -6.05 -2.61 3.47
CA THR A 91 -6.84 -2.49 2.24
C THR A 91 -8.21 -3.12 2.48
N TYR A 92 -9.27 -2.40 2.15
CA TYR A 92 -10.65 -2.82 2.29
C TYR A 92 -11.39 -2.71 0.96
N ASP A 93 -12.02 -3.81 0.55
CA ASP A 93 -12.93 -3.85 -0.59
C ASP A 93 -14.18 -4.66 -0.24
N GLN A 94 -15.33 -3.98 -0.18
CA GLN A 94 -16.67 -4.57 -0.18
C GLN A 94 -16.86 -5.83 0.69
N GLY A 95 -16.33 -5.84 1.91
CA GLY A 95 -16.48 -6.97 2.83
C GLY A 95 -15.19 -7.74 3.12
N THR A 96 -14.11 -7.45 2.40
CA THR A 96 -12.81 -8.09 2.59
C THR A 96 -11.80 -7.05 3.07
N LEU A 97 -11.16 -7.31 4.21
CA LEU A 97 -10.09 -6.50 4.78
C LEU A 97 -8.78 -7.29 4.71
N GLU A 98 -7.78 -6.75 4.04
CA GLU A 98 -6.40 -7.23 4.06
C GLU A 98 -5.55 -6.33 4.97
N ILE A 99 -4.75 -6.96 5.82
CA ILE A 99 -3.77 -6.33 6.70
C ILE A 99 -2.39 -6.85 6.30
N MET A 100 -1.50 -5.95 5.90
CA MET A 100 -0.14 -6.26 5.46
C MET A 100 0.89 -5.62 6.39
N ALA A 101 1.93 -6.37 6.77
CA ALA A 101 3.09 -5.84 7.47
C ALA A 101 4.33 -5.94 6.55
N PRO A 102 4.79 -4.81 5.96
CA PRO A 102 5.94 -4.81 5.07
C PRO A 102 7.23 -5.18 5.81
N GLN A 103 8.18 -5.79 5.08
CA GLN A 103 9.52 -6.10 5.59
C GLN A 103 10.58 -5.25 4.89
N MET A 104 11.85 -5.40 5.31
CA MET A 104 12.97 -4.62 4.78
C MET A 104 13.06 -4.61 3.24
N PRO A 105 12.92 -5.73 2.51
CA PRO A 105 12.96 -5.70 1.04
C PRO A 105 11.88 -4.81 0.42
N HIS A 106 10.67 -4.83 0.99
CA HIS A 106 9.55 -4.00 0.55
C HIS A 106 9.88 -2.51 0.73
N GLU A 107 10.35 -2.15 1.93
CA GLU A 107 10.76 -0.76 2.21
C GLU A 107 11.93 -0.31 1.35
N HIS A 108 12.92 -1.17 1.11
CA HIS A 108 14.06 -0.86 0.25
C HIS A 108 13.62 -0.43 -1.15
N TRP A 109 12.76 -1.22 -1.80
CA TRP A 109 12.27 -0.89 -3.14
C TRP A 109 11.34 0.32 -3.14
N ASN A 110 10.46 0.45 -2.14
CA ASN A 110 9.61 1.63 -1.97
C ASN A 110 10.44 2.92 -1.90
N ARG A 111 11.47 2.96 -1.04
CA ARG A 111 12.35 4.13 -0.88
C ARG A 111 13.21 4.39 -2.12
N LEU A 112 13.59 3.34 -2.86
CA LEU A 112 14.36 3.49 -4.10
C LEU A 112 13.51 4.14 -5.19
N ILE A 113 12.27 3.71 -5.37
CA ILE A 113 11.32 4.26 -6.35
C ILE A 113 10.94 5.70 -5.97
N GLU A 114 10.66 5.96 -4.69
CA GLU A 114 10.44 7.30 -4.16
C GLU A 114 11.56 8.27 -4.57
N ARG A 115 12.82 7.84 -4.44
CA ARG A 115 13.97 8.65 -4.84
C ARG A 115 13.97 8.97 -6.33
N LEU A 116 13.57 8.04 -7.20
CA LEU A 116 13.46 8.30 -8.64
C LEU A 116 12.36 9.31 -8.94
N ILE A 117 11.22 9.21 -8.23
CA ILE A 117 10.10 10.15 -8.33
C ILE A 117 10.56 11.57 -7.97
N PHE A 118 11.31 11.75 -6.88
CA PHE A 118 11.84 13.07 -6.53
C PHE A 118 12.86 13.60 -7.55
N VAL A 119 13.68 12.74 -8.15
CA VAL A 119 14.56 13.17 -9.26
C VAL A 119 13.74 13.66 -10.45
N LEU A 120 12.65 12.97 -10.81
CA LEU A 120 11.75 13.43 -11.87
C LEU A 120 11.13 14.78 -11.52
N GLY A 121 10.64 14.94 -10.29
CA GLY A 121 10.10 16.22 -9.80
C GLY A 121 11.10 17.37 -9.93
N GLU A 122 12.32 17.18 -9.44
CA GLU A 122 13.37 18.21 -9.53
C GLU A 122 13.75 18.56 -10.98
N GLU A 123 13.93 17.56 -11.85
CA GLU A 123 14.34 17.80 -13.24
C GLU A 123 13.22 18.39 -14.10
N LEU A 124 11.95 18.13 -13.76
CA LEU A 124 10.78 18.71 -14.40
C LEU A 124 10.31 20.01 -13.73
N ASN A 125 10.95 20.44 -12.64
CA ASN A 125 10.54 21.58 -11.82
C ASN A 125 9.08 21.47 -11.34
N LEU A 126 8.73 20.30 -10.81
CA LEU A 126 7.44 19.99 -10.20
C LEU A 126 7.59 19.87 -8.68
N GLU A 127 6.72 20.55 -7.94
CA GLU A 127 6.58 20.32 -6.51
C GLU A 127 5.88 18.98 -6.25
N ILE A 128 6.27 18.32 -5.15
CA ILE A 128 5.73 17.02 -4.77
C ILE A 128 5.39 17.05 -3.29
N PHE A 129 4.13 16.78 -2.95
CA PHE A 129 3.72 16.49 -1.59
C PHE A 129 3.58 14.97 -1.42
N PRO A 130 4.51 14.31 -0.71
CA PRO A 130 4.40 12.89 -0.41
C PRO A 130 3.35 12.67 0.68
N ALA A 131 2.45 11.72 0.45
CA ALA A 131 1.37 11.36 1.37
C ALA A 131 1.35 9.86 1.68
N GLY A 132 2.52 9.20 1.63
CA GLY A 132 2.67 7.79 1.98
C GLY A 132 2.10 7.48 3.38
N SER A 133 1.47 6.31 3.54
CA SER A 133 0.72 5.90 4.74
C SER A 133 -0.61 6.63 5.00
N THR A 134 -1.02 7.60 4.16
CA THR A 134 -2.36 8.17 4.26
C THR A 134 -3.39 7.14 3.82
N THR A 135 -4.39 6.86 4.67
CA THR A 135 -5.48 5.97 4.28
C THR A 135 -6.45 6.70 3.35
N LEU A 136 -6.55 6.23 2.11
CA LEU A 136 -7.50 6.72 1.12
C LEU A 136 -8.82 6.00 1.33
N ILE A 137 -9.85 6.67 1.86
CA ILE A 137 -11.13 6.05 2.24
C ILE A 137 -12.30 6.77 1.59
N ARG A 138 -13.17 6.01 0.91
CA ARG A 138 -14.41 6.53 0.33
C ARG A 138 -15.60 5.65 0.70
N LYS A 139 -16.53 6.24 1.45
CA LYS A 139 -17.71 5.56 1.99
C LYS A 139 -18.78 5.29 0.94
N ASP A 140 -18.88 6.15 -0.07
CA ASP A 140 -19.82 6.04 -1.17
C ASP A 140 -19.55 4.79 -2.04
N VAL A 141 -18.28 4.43 -2.23
CA VAL A 141 -17.87 3.20 -2.95
C VAL A 141 -17.50 2.04 -2.02
N ARG A 142 -17.46 2.28 -0.70
CA ARG A 142 -17.07 1.29 0.33
C ARG A 142 -15.71 0.66 0.06
N CYS A 143 -14.74 1.50 -0.32
CA CYS A 143 -13.35 1.10 -0.54
C CYS A 143 -12.43 1.93 0.36
N GLY A 144 -11.33 1.30 0.78
CA GLY A 144 -10.27 1.97 1.51
C GLY A 144 -8.92 1.33 1.21
N ALA A 145 -7.86 2.12 1.03
CA ALA A 145 -6.51 1.59 0.82
C ALA A 145 -5.45 2.50 1.43
N GLU A 146 -4.42 1.89 2.00
CA GLU A 146 -3.15 2.54 2.32
C GLU A 146 -2.12 2.17 1.25
N PRO A 147 -1.77 3.09 0.34
CA PRO A 147 -0.72 2.85 -0.62
C PRO A 147 0.65 2.80 0.07
N ASP A 148 1.58 2.05 -0.51
CA ASP A 148 2.97 2.01 -0.03
C ASP A 148 3.62 3.38 -0.12
N SER A 149 3.32 4.11 -1.20
CA SER A 149 3.55 5.55 -1.34
C SER A 149 2.48 6.19 -2.20
N SER A 150 2.16 7.47 -1.94
CA SER A 150 1.33 8.28 -2.81
C SER A 150 1.84 9.71 -2.89
N TYR A 151 1.58 10.37 -4.01
CA TYR A 151 2.15 11.67 -4.34
C TYR A 151 1.09 12.59 -4.93
N TYR A 152 1.03 13.80 -4.40
CA TYR A 152 0.33 14.93 -5.01
C TYR A 152 1.37 15.76 -5.74
N ILE A 153 1.18 15.92 -7.04
CA ILE A 153 2.12 16.54 -7.96
C ILE A 153 1.40 17.67 -8.68
N GLN A 154 0.39 17.35 -9.51
CA GLN A 154 -0.50 18.37 -10.08
C GLN A 154 -1.43 18.95 -9.01
N ASN A 155 -1.82 18.13 -8.03
CA ASN A 155 -2.68 18.51 -6.92
C ASN A 155 -1.93 19.02 -5.68
N GLU A 156 -0.60 19.20 -5.74
CA GLU A 156 0.25 19.62 -4.60
C GLU A 156 -0.30 20.88 -3.91
N ALA A 157 -0.63 21.91 -4.70
CA ALA A 157 -1.07 23.19 -4.18
C ALA A 157 -2.39 23.11 -3.41
N LEU A 158 -3.19 22.07 -3.65
CA LEU A 158 -4.47 21.83 -2.99
C LEU A 158 -4.31 21.20 -1.59
N VAL A 159 -3.14 20.63 -1.27
CA VAL A 159 -2.94 19.83 -0.05
C VAL A 159 -1.82 20.35 0.86
N LYS A 160 -0.83 21.09 0.34
CA LYS A 160 0.41 21.44 1.07
C LYS A 160 0.27 22.13 2.43
N ASN A 161 -0.83 22.84 2.66
CA ASN A 161 -1.10 23.56 3.92
C ASN A 161 -2.32 22.99 4.67
N LYS A 162 -2.77 21.79 4.30
CA LYS A 162 -3.92 21.14 4.94
C LYS A 162 -3.44 20.11 5.95
N SER A 163 -4.11 20.07 7.09
CA SER A 163 -3.91 19.03 8.10
C SER A 163 -4.70 17.74 7.81
N ALA A 164 -5.61 17.77 6.83
CA ALA A 164 -6.42 16.64 6.41
C ALA A 164 -6.74 16.72 4.90
N ILE A 165 -6.76 15.57 4.25
CA ILE A 165 -7.07 15.42 2.82
C ILE A 165 -8.57 15.13 2.67
N ASP A 166 -9.24 15.86 1.79
CA ASP A 166 -10.65 15.63 1.47
C ASP A 166 -10.81 14.96 0.10
N LEU A 167 -10.91 13.63 0.12
CA LEU A 167 -11.03 12.81 -1.08
C LEU A 167 -12.35 13.04 -1.83
N TYR A 168 -13.40 13.57 -1.18
CA TYR A 168 -14.69 13.85 -1.83
C TYR A 168 -14.64 15.09 -2.72
N ASN A 169 -13.72 16.01 -2.44
CA ASN A 169 -13.49 17.22 -3.22
C ASN A 169 -12.34 17.07 -4.21
N ASN A 170 -12.21 15.87 -4.80
CA ASN A 170 -11.22 15.52 -5.83
C ASN A 170 -9.76 15.76 -5.41
N GLN A 171 -9.46 15.69 -4.10
CA GLN A 171 -8.09 15.74 -3.60
C GLN A 171 -7.51 14.32 -3.55
N LEU A 172 -7.55 13.61 -4.69
CA LEU A 172 -6.89 12.32 -4.82
C LEU A 172 -5.40 12.54 -5.13
N PRO A 173 -4.51 11.64 -4.68
CA PRO A 173 -3.13 11.67 -5.15
C PRO A 173 -3.10 11.47 -6.67
N ASP A 174 -2.17 12.14 -7.34
CA ASP A 174 -1.96 11.98 -8.77
C ASP A 174 -1.32 10.62 -9.08
N LEU A 175 -0.47 10.15 -8.18
CA LEU A 175 0.26 8.89 -8.32
C LEU A 175 0.19 8.06 -7.03
N VAL A 176 -0.14 6.78 -7.19
CA VAL A 176 0.06 5.74 -6.18
C VAL A 176 1.16 4.77 -6.63
N VAL A 177 1.99 4.34 -5.69
CA VAL A 177 3.01 3.29 -5.88
C VAL A 177 2.69 2.10 -4.98
N GLU A 178 2.75 0.90 -5.56
CA GLU A 178 2.58 -0.39 -4.91
C GLU A 178 3.81 -1.27 -5.13
N ILE A 179 4.31 -1.88 -4.06
CA ILE A 179 5.43 -2.82 -4.05
C ILE A 179 4.85 -4.21 -3.77
N ASP A 180 4.60 -4.97 -4.82
CA ASP A 180 3.97 -6.29 -4.73
C ASP A 180 5.06 -7.39 -4.79
N LEU A 181 5.75 -7.63 -3.67
CA LEU A 181 6.73 -8.74 -3.60
C LEU A 181 6.06 -10.09 -3.32
N THR A 182 4.83 -10.08 -2.84
CA THR A 182 3.99 -11.28 -2.75
C THR A 182 2.58 -11.00 -3.27
N SER A 183 1.83 -12.05 -3.64
CA SER A 183 0.46 -11.92 -4.14
C SER A 183 -0.48 -11.37 -3.06
N SER A 184 -1.14 -10.24 -3.33
CA SER A 184 -2.26 -9.75 -2.52
C SER A 184 -3.50 -10.61 -2.76
N SER A 185 -4.37 -10.71 -1.75
CA SER A 185 -5.69 -11.34 -1.88
C SER A 185 -6.76 -10.38 -2.37
N LEU A 186 -6.46 -9.08 -2.41
CA LEU A 186 -7.31 -8.04 -2.96
C LEU A 186 -6.75 -7.56 -4.30
N ASP A 187 -7.65 -7.27 -5.23
CA ASP A 187 -7.28 -6.62 -6.47
C ASP A 187 -7.07 -5.13 -6.21
N LYS A 188 -5.83 -4.75 -5.89
CA LYS A 188 -5.45 -3.35 -5.65
C LYS A 188 -5.75 -2.45 -6.85
N PHE A 189 -5.70 -2.97 -8.09
CA PHE A 189 -6.07 -2.19 -9.27
C PHE A 189 -7.55 -1.80 -9.20
N GLN A 190 -8.43 -2.75 -8.90
CA GLN A 190 -9.86 -2.48 -8.75
C GLN A 190 -10.14 -1.51 -7.60
N VAL A 191 -9.43 -1.64 -6.47
CA VAL A 191 -9.59 -0.73 -5.32
C VAL A 191 -9.22 0.70 -5.71
N TYR A 192 -8.04 0.93 -6.28
CA TYR A 192 -7.61 2.27 -6.68
C TYR A 192 -8.42 2.84 -7.84
N ALA A 193 -8.90 2.00 -8.76
CA ALA A 193 -9.80 2.41 -9.83
C ALA A 193 -11.16 2.87 -9.27
N SER A 194 -11.68 2.17 -8.25
CA SER A 194 -12.91 2.55 -7.54
C SER A 194 -12.75 3.86 -6.76
N LEU A 195 -11.55 4.09 -6.20
CA LEU A 195 -11.19 5.36 -5.55
C LEU A 195 -11.02 6.49 -6.56
N GLY A 196 -10.61 6.18 -7.80
CA GLY A 196 -10.44 7.14 -8.90
C GLY A 196 -9.02 7.70 -9.04
N VAL A 197 -8.01 7.01 -8.52
CA VAL A 197 -6.61 7.44 -8.64
C VAL A 197 -6.18 7.38 -10.12
N PRO A 198 -5.60 8.45 -10.69
CA PRO A 198 -5.38 8.52 -12.14
C PRO A 198 -4.17 7.71 -12.63
N GLU A 199 -3.12 7.55 -11.80
CA GLU A 199 -1.92 6.79 -12.16
C GLU A 199 -1.49 5.84 -11.04
N LEU A 200 -1.11 4.62 -11.41
CA LEU A 200 -0.62 3.58 -10.51
C LEU A 200 0.70 3.02 -11.04
N TRP A 201 1.72 3.01 -10.21
CA TRP A 201 2.97 2.31 -10.46
C TRP A 201 3.03 1.05 -9.62
N ARG A 202 3.25 -0.10 -10.27
CA ARG A 202 3.37 -1.40 -9.61
C ARG A 202 4.76 -1.96 -9.82
N TYR A 203 5.49 -2.16 -8.73
CA TYR A 203 6.74 -2.88 -8.74
C TYR A 203 6.50 -4.34 -8.34
N ASP A 204 6.83 -5.27 -9.25
CA ASP A 204 6.71 -6.71 -9.05
C ASP A 204 7.88 -7.39 -9.76
N ASP A 205 8.51 -8.35 -9.08
CA ASP A 205 9.60 -9.18 -9.60
C ASP A 205 10.70 -8.41 -10.39
N GLY A 206 11.19 -7.30 -9.84
CA GLY A 206 12.24 -6.49 -10.48
C GLY A 206 11.74 -5.50 -11.54
N VAL A 207 10.46 -5.56 -11.91
CA VAL A 207 9.87 -4.75 -12.97
C VAL A 207 8.93 -3.70 -12.40
N LEU A 208 9.19 -2.43 -12.71
CA LEU A 208 8.25 -1.35 -12.48
C LEU A 208 7.34 -1.18 -13.71
N ASN A 209 6.05 -1.38 -13.52
CA ASN A 209 5.02 -1.18 -14.53
C ASN A 209 4.21 0.07 -14.20
N ILE A 210 3.85 0.84 -15.22
CA ILE A 210 3.08 2.09 -15.11
C ILE A 210 1.70 1.86 -15.72
N TYR A 211 0.68 2.30 -15.02
CA TYR A 211 -0.71 2.17 -15.44
C TYR A 211 -1.45 3.49 -15.31
N GLN A 212 -2.29 3.77 -16.31
CA GLN A 212 -3.17 4.92 -16.31
C GLN A 212 -4.62 4.46 -16.17
N LEU A 213 -5.39 5.13 -15.32
CA LEU A 213 -6.83 4.90 -15.20
C LEU A 213 -7.55 5.44 -16.44
N GLN A 214 -8.23 4.57 -17.17
CA GLN A 214 -9.07 4.88 -18.33
C GLN A 214 -10.41 4.17 -18.17
N GLN A 215 -11.52 4.92 -18.20
CA GLN A 215 -12.88 4.36 -18.12
C GLN A 215 -13.08 3.36 -16.95
N LYS A 216 -12.44 3.62 -15.80
CA LYS A 216 -12.43 2.79 -14.57
C LYS A 216 -11.57 1.52 -14.62
N GLU A 217 -10.73 1.36 -15.63
CA GLU A 217 -9.76 0.27 -15.70
C GLU A 217 -8.36 0.83 -15.86
N TYR A 218 -7.38 0.12 -15.31
CA TYR A 218 -5.98 0.51 -15.47
C TYR A 218 -5.40 -0.12 -16.72
N ILE A 219 -4.91 0.73 -17.61
CA ILE A 219 -4.23 0.31 -18.85
C ILE A 219 -2.73 0.55 -18.68
N GLN A 220 -1.94 -0.49 -18.91
CA GLN A 220 -0.49 -0.37 -18.87
C GLN A 220 0.00 0.57 -19.96
N CYS A 221 0.91 1.49 -19.61
CA CYS A 221 1.50 2.44 -20.53
C CYS A 221 3.01 2.57 -20.31
N ASN A 222 3.72 3.03 -21.35
CA ASN A 222 5.17 3.24 -21.31
C ASN A 222 5.55 4.68 -20.92
N TYR A 223 4.54 5.54 -20.74
CA TYR A 223 4.67 6.97 -20.50
C TYR A 223 3.90 7.33 -19.24
N SER A 224 4.46 8.22 -18.43
CA SER A 224 3.75 8.73 -17.25
C SER A 224 2.99 10.01 -17.60
N PRO A 225 1.64 10.03 -17.51
CA PRO A 225 0.87 11.25 -17.68
C PRO A 225 1.22 12.31 -16.62
N THR A 226 1.58 11.88 -15.41
CA THR A 226 2.00 12.77 -14.32
C THR A 226 3.34 13.46 -14.59
N PHE A 227 4.29 12.76 -15.23
CA PHE A 227 5.62 13.28 -15.54
C PHE A 227 5.78 13.63 -17.02
N ALA A 228 4.93 14.53 -17.52
CA ALA A 228 5.03 15.12 -18.86
C ALA A 228 5.16 14.11 -20.02
N GLN A 229 4.49 12.96 -19.90
CA GLN A 229 4.54 11.88 -20.89
C GLN A 229 5.97 11.35 -21.14
N LEU A 230 6.87 11.42 -20.16
CA LEU A 230 8.21 10.86 -20.29
C LEU A 230 8.15 9.34 -20.49
N PRO A 231 8.97 8.76 -21.39
CA PRO A 231 9.05 7.31 -21.61
C PRO A 231 9.82 6.63 -20.46
N LEU A 232 9.11 6.36 -19.38
CA LEU A 232 9.68 5.81 -18.14
C LEU A 232 9.89 4.29 -18.15
N ILE A 233 9.69 3.63 -19.30
CA ILE A 233 10.02 2.22 -19.52
C ILE A 233 11.48 1.87 -19.22
N GLY A 234 12.36 2.88 -19.19
CA GLY A 234 13.76 2.72 -18.80
C GLY A 234 14.02 2.61 -17.30
N ILE A 235 13.04 2.86 -16.41
CA ILE A 235 13.25 2.83 -14.95
C ILE A 235 13.78 1.49 -14.43
N PRO A 236 13.25 0.31 -14.83
CA PRO A 236 13.66 -0.97 -14.27
C PRO A 236 15.18 -1.20 -14.30
N ARG A 237 15.86 -0.80 -15.39
CA ARG A 237 17.33 -0.96 -15.48
C ARG A 237 18.09 -0.21 -14.39
N PHE A 238 17.57 0.94 -13.93
CA PHE A 238 18.19 1.72 -12.88
C PHE A 238 17.98 1.05 -11.51
N LEU A 239 16.81 0.44 -11.29
CA LEU A 239 16.56 -0.35 -10.09
C LEU A 239 17.58 -1.49 -9.97
N ASP A 240 17.89 -2.18 -11.07
CA ASP A 240 18.92 -3.22 -11.12
C ASP A 240 20.34 -2.66 -10.94
N GLU A 241 20.67 -1.54 -11.59
CA GLU A 241 21.97 -0.89 -11.44
C GLU A 241 22.23 -0.47 -10.00
N SER A 242 21.20 -0.07 -9.24
CA SER A 242 21.33 0.32 -7.84
C SER A 242 22.01 -0.74 -6.97
N GLN A 243 21.82 -2.02 -7.31
CA GLN A 243 22.43 -3.16 -6.60
C GLN A 243 23.94 -3.28 -6.88
N LYS A 244 24.41 -2.73 -8.00
CA LYS A 244 25.81 -2.81 -8.44
C LYS A 244 26.63 -1.58 -8.05
N ILE A 245 26.05 -0.39 -8.21
CA ILE A 245 26.77 0.89 -8.05
C ILE A 245 26.29 1.71 -6.83
N GLY A 246 25.35 1.16 -6.07
CA GLY A 246 24.71 1.81 -4.92
C GLY A 246 23.67 2.86 -5.31
N VAL A 247 22.79 3.16 -4.35
CA VAL A 247 21.65 4.08 -4.53
C VAL A 247 22.10 5.47 -5.04
N MET A 248 23.14 6.04 -4.45
CA MET A 248 23.62 7.37 -4.82
C MET A 248 24.28 7.41 -6.20
N GLY A 249 24.99 6.34 -6.59
CA GLY A 249 25.57 6.20 -7.92
C GLY A 249 24.48 6.14 -8.98
N MET A 250 23.52 5.23 -8.78
CA MET A 250 22.35 5.08 -9.64
C MET A 250 21.57 6.38 -9.79
N THR A 251 21.31 7.10 -8.69
CA THR A 251 20.55 8.37 -8.71
C THR A 251 21.16 9.40 -9.67
N ARG A 252 22.51 9.50 -9.71
CA ARG A 252 23.21 10.41 -10.62
C ARG A 252 23.07 10.02 -12.08
N ILE A 253 23.15 8.72 -12.38
CA ILE A 253 22.98 8.20 -13.74
C ILE A 253 21.53 8.39 -14.19
N PHE A 254 20.56 8.06 -13.33
CA PHE A 254 19.14 8.29 -13.59
C PHE A 254 18.86 9.75 -13.92
N ARG A 255 19.34 10.69 -13.10
CA ARG A 255 19.20 12.13 -13.35
C ARG A 255 19.80 12.55 -14.71
N THR A 256 20.97 12.03 -15.05
CA THR A 256 21.60 12.31 -16.34
C THR A 256 20.75 11.79 -17.50
N TRP A 257 20.12 10.64 -17.33
CA TRP A 257 19.20 10.10 -18.33
C TRP A 257 17.93 10.94 -18.46
N VAL A 258 17.31 11.36 -17.37
CA VAL A 258 16.14 12.26 -17.39
C VAL A 258 16.47 13.57 -18.12
N ARG A 259 17.61 14.21 -17.81
CA ARG A 259 18.07 15.41 -18.51
C ARG A 259 18.23 15.22 -20.01
N ARG A 260 18.68 14.04 -20.45
CA ARG A 260 18.79 13.72 -21.88
C ARG A 260 17.44 13.60 -22.53
N LEU A 261 16.46 12.99 -21.86
CA LEU A 261 15.08 12.93 -22.37
C LEU A 261 14.54 14.35 -22.58
N LEU A 262 14.68 15.22 -21.58
CA LEU A 262 14.23 16.62 -21.64
C LEU A 262 15.00 17.48 -22.66
N GLY A 263 16.27 17.15 -22.90
CA GLY A 263 17.11 17.84 -23.88
C GLY A 263 16.96 17.34 -25.32
N SER A 264 16.27 16.21 -25.54
CA SER A 264 16.06 15.63 -26.88
C SER A 264 14.84 16.21 -27.61
N ASP A 265 14.03 17.02 -26.93
CA ASP A 265 12.86 17.74 -27.48
C ASP A 265 13.21 19.18 -27.95
N LYS A 266 14.48 19.46 -28.27
CA LYS A 266 14.94 20.74 -28.82
C LYS A 266 15.48 20.62 -30.24
#